data_AF-A0A5K0VUS1-F1
#
_entry.id   AF-A0A5K0VUS1-F1
#
_cell.length_a   1.000
_cell.length_b   1.000
_cell.length_c   1.000
_cell.angle_alpha   90.00
_cell.angle_beta   90.00
_cell.angle_gamma   90.00
#
_symmetry.space_group_name_H-M   'P 1'
#
loop_
_entity.id
_entity.type
_entity.pdbx_description
1 polymer ?
#
loop_
_entity_poly.entity_id
_entity_poly.type
_entity_poly.pdbx_seq_one_letter_code
_entity_poly.pdbx_strand_id
1 'polypeptide(L)'
;SYITHSLQVEGLRGIVTVPSRLESTALVFTYGVDVFFTRIAPSRTYDSLTEDFSYALLLITIVALVGAIIATWILSEKKELREKWR
;
A
#
# COMPACT_ATOMS: atom_id res chain seq x y z
N SER A 1 4.89 -17.41 15.73
CA SER A 1 5.36 -16.17 15.09
C SER A 1 6.44 -15.59 15.98
N TYR A 2 7.56 -15.16 15.40
CA TYR A 2 8.65 -14.50 16.11
C TYR A 2 8.82 -13.10 15.53
N ILE A 3 9.07 -12.10 16.39
CA ILE A 3 9.22 -10.69 15.97
C ILE A 3 10.59 -10.44 15.32
N THR A 4 11.58 -11.25 15.69
CA THR A 4 12.97 -11.16 15.23
C THR A 4 13.47 -12.57 14.93
N HIS A 5 14.30 -12.69 13.89
CA HIS A 5 14.81 -13.98 13.41
C HIS A 5 16.23 -14.30 13.89
N SER A 6 17.00 -13.29 14.29
CA SER A 6 18.41 -13.42 14.64
C SER A 6 18.85 -12.63 15.88
N LEU A 7 18.04 -11.67 16.33
CA LEU A 7 18.37 -10.83 17.48
C LEU A 7 17.61 -11.34 18.70
N GLN A 8 18.33 -11.88 19.67
CA GLN A 8 17.80 -12.24 20.98
C GLN A 8 18.23 -11.18 22.00
N VAL A 9 17.30 -10.73 22.84
CA VAL A 9 17.61 -9.80 23.93
C VAL A 9 17.99 -10.62 25.16
N GLU A 10 19.28 -10.62 25.50
CA GLU A 10 19.75 -11.34 26.68
C GLU A 10 19.25 -10.69 27.97
N GLY A 11 18.88 -11.53 28.94
CA GLY A 11 18.39 -11.07 30.24
C GLY A 11 17.18 -10.12 30.15
N LEU A 12 16.18 -10.47 29.33
CA LEU A 12 14.95 -9.69 29.13
C LEU A 12 14.31 -9.26 30.47
N ARG A 13 14.23 -7.96 30.70
CA ARG A 13 13.64 -7.35 31.91
C ARG A 13 12.22 -6.85 31.66
N GLY A 14 11.92 -6.39 30.46
CA GLY A 14 10.62 -5.83 30.14
C GLY A 14 10.38 -5.60 28.66
N ILE A 15 9.10 -5.49 28.34
CA ILE A 15 8.58 -5.15 27.01
C ILE A 15 7.61 -3.98 27.20
N VAL A 16 7.86 -2.90 26.48
CA VAL A 16 7.01 -1.71 26.45
C VAL A 16 6.44 -1.59 25.05
N THR A 17 5.12 -1.44 24.97
CA THR A 17 4.43 -1.18 23.72
C THR A 17 3.77 0.18 23.77
N VAL A 18 3.92 0.95 22.68
CA VAL A 18 3.26 2.25 22.53
C VAL A 18 2.52 2.32 21.20
N PRO A 19 1.36 2.99 21.16
CA PRO A 19 0.64 3.18 19.91
C PRO A 19 1.50 3.98 18.93
N SER A 20 1.42 3.61 17.66
CA SER A 20 2.02 4.42 16.59
C SER A 20 0.99 5.41 16.02
N ARG A 21 1.43 6.26 15.09
CA ARG A 21 0.50 7.14 14.35
C ARG A 21 -0.42 6.38 13.39
N LEU A 22 0.01 5.21 12.93
CA LEU A 22 -0.79 4.28 12.12
C LEU A 22 -1.51 3.32 13.06
N GLU A 23 -2.81 3.18 12.88
CA GLU A 23 -3.69 2.34 13.70
C GLU A 23 -3.29 0.87 13.58
N SER A 24 -2.85 0.45 12.39
CA SER A 24 -2.46 -0.93 12.14
C SER A 24 -1.12 -1.33 12.77
N THR A 25 -0.35 -0.36 13.29
CA THR A 25 1.02 -0.60 13.77
C THR A 25 1.25 -0.15 15.21
N ALA A 26 2.08 -0.90 15.93
CA ALA A 26 2.52 -0.58 17.29
C ALA A 26 4.04 -0.58 17.36
N LEU A 27 4.60 0.29 18.20
CA LEU A 27 6.03 0.32 18.48
C LEU A 27 6.31 -0.56 19.69
N VAL A 28 7.25 -1.48 19.56
CA VAL A 28 7.65 -2.42 20.60
C VAL A 28 9.09 -2.14 20.96
N PHE A 29 9.32 -1.86 22.24
CA PHE A 29 10.62 -1.66 22.82
C PHE A 29 10.87 -2.72 23.90
N THR A 30 11.94 -3.47 23.78
CA THR A 30 12.32 -4.52 24.73
C THR A 30 13.68 -4.21 25.30
N TYR A 31 13.85 -4.38 26.61
CA TYR A 31 15.11 -4.08 27.29
C TYR A 31 15.50 -5.17 28.30
N GLY A 32 16.79 -5.39 28.44
CA GLY A 32 17.41 -6.38 29.31
C GLY A 32 18.88 -6.04 29.57
N VAL A 33 19.79 -6.95 29.24
CA VAL A 33 21.21 -6.65 29.02
C VAL A 33 21.35 -5.84 27.73
N ASP A 34 20.60 -6.22 26.71
CA ASP A 34 20.53 -5.54 25.42
C ASP A 34 19.22 -4.76 25.27
N VAL A 35 19.16 -3.90 24.26
CA VAL A 35 17.95 -3.17 23.87
C VAL A 35 17.58 -3.52 22.44
N PHE A 36 16.29 -3.68 22.18
CA PHE A 36 15.76 -3.95 20.85
C PHE A 36 14.47 -3.16 20.63
N PHE A 37 14.35 -2.57 19.45
CA PHE A 37 13.22 -1.73 19.06
C PHE A 37 12.73 -2.14 17.68
N THR A 38 11.42 -2.30 17.54
CA THR A 38 10.81 -2.61 16.25
C THR A 38 9.38 -2.10 16.17
N ARG A 39 8.88 -1.96 14.95
CA ARG A 39 7.48 -1.70 14.67
C ARG A 39 6.83 -3.00 14.24
N ILE A 40 5.70 -3.33 14.84
CA ILE A 40 4.91 -4.51 14.46
C ILE A 40 3.57 -4.08 13.86
N ALA A 41 3.05 -4.87 12.94
CA ALA A 41 1.71 -4.70 12.36
C ALA A 41 0.89 -5.98 12.55
N PRO A 42 0.22 -6.18 13.70
CA PRO A 42 -0.45 -7.46 14.03
C PRO A 42 -1.53 -7.86 13.03
N SER A 43 -2.26 -6.88 12.51
CA SER A 43 -3.37 -7.04 11.57
C SER A 43 -2.96 -6.86 10.10
N ARG A 44 -1.65 -6.83 9.80
CA ARG A 44 -1.07 -6.23 8.58
C ARG A 44 -1.35 -4.72 8.48
N THR A 45 -0.57 -4.04 7.65
CA THR A 45 -0.66 -2.59 7.43
C THR A 45 -1.83 -2.21 6.52
N TYR A 46 -3.06 -2.28 7.04
CA TYR A 46 -4.28 -1.97 6.25
C TYR A 46 -4.48 -0.47 5.99
N ASP A 47 -3.86 0.38 6.80
CA ASP A 47 -3.91 1.85 6.72
C ASP A 47 -2.71 2.44 5.95
N SER A 48 -1.94 1.58 5.27
CA SER A 48 -0.85 1.97 4.36
C SER A 48 -0.99 1.22 3.04
N LEU A 49 -0.56 1.86 1.96
CA LEU A 49 -0.42 1.15 0.69
C LEU A 49 0.70 0.10 0.82
N THR A 50 0.43 -1.11 0.33
CA THR A 50 1.42 -2.20 0.33
C THR A 50 2.58 -1.85 -0.59
N GLU A 51 3.79 -2.25 -0.23
CA GLU A 51 4.99 -2.10 -1.07
C GLU A 51 4.84 -2.82 -2.42
N ASP A 52 4.06 -3.91 -2.46
CA ASP A 52 3.76 -4.68 -3.67
C ASP A 52 2.73 -4.03 -4.61
N PHE A 53 2.21 -2.83 -4.27
CA PHE A 53 1.20 -2.17 -5.10
C PHE A 53 1.81 -1.65 -6.41
N SER A 54 1.30 -2.12 -7.55
CA SER A 54 1.79 -1.71 -8.88
C SER A 54 1.20 -0.36 -9.33
N TYR A 55 1.88 0.72 -8.96
CA TYR A 55 1.57 2.07 -9.45
C TYR A 55 1.64 2.17 -10.99
N ALA A 56 2.55 1.40 -11.61
CA ALA A 56 2.70 1.38 -13.06
C ALA A 56 1.44 0.84 -13.76
N LEU A 57 0.87 -0.27 -13.28
CA LEU A 57 -0.37 -0.84 -13.85
C LEU A 57 -1.55 0.13 -13.67
N LEU A 58 -1.65 0.75 -12.50
CA LEU A 58 -2.68 1.78 -12.26
C LEU A 58 -2.57 2.92 -13.27
N LEU A 59 -1.36 3.42 -13.52
CA LEU A 59 -1.16 4.52 -14.46
C LEU A 59 -1.45 4.11 -15.91
N ILE A 60 -1.03 2.91 -16.31
CA ILE A 60 -1.31 2.35 -17.64
C ILE A 60 -2.82 2.22 -17.88
N THR A 61 -3.57 1.71 -16.90
CA THR A 61 -5.03 1.53 -17.04
C THR A 61 -5.74 2.87 -17.17
N ILE A 62 -5.34 3.89 -16.42
CA ILE A 62 -5.87 5.26 -16.56
C ILE A 62 -5.62 5.80 -17.96
N VAL A 63 -4.38 5.71 -18.47
CA VAL A 63 -4.05 6.20 -19.82
C VAL A 63 -4.82 5.45 -20.89
N ALA A 64 -4.94 4.13 -20.78
CA ALA A 64 -5.70 3.31 -21.72
C ALA A 64 -7.18 3.69 -21.75
N LEU A 65 -7.80 3.92 -20.58
CA LEU A 65 -9.20 4.33 -20.48
C LEU A 65 -9.42 5.73 -21.07
N VAL A 66 -8.55 6.69 -20.78
CA VAL A 66 -8.62 8.04 -21.36
C VAL A 66 -8.49 7.98 -22.88
N GLY A 67 -7.53 7.19 -23.39
CA GLY A 67 -7.37 6.97 -24.83
C GLY A 67 -8.61 6.35 -25.48
N ALA A 68 -9.22 5.36 -24.83
CA ALA A 68 -10.46 4.74 -25.30
C ALA A 68 -11.64 5.72 -25.33
N ILE A 69 -11.78 6.58 -24.31
CA ILE A 69 -12.81 7.63 -24.28
C ILE A 69 -12.64 8.61 -25.45
N ILE A 70 -11.41 9.07 -25.71
CA ILE A 70 -11.15 9.99 -26.83
C ILE A 70 -11.44 9.31 -28.17
N ALA A 71 -10.97 8.07 -28.36
CA ALA A 71 -11.21 7.32 -29.57
C ALA A 71 -12.71 7.10 -29.83
N THR A 72 -13.45 6.70 -28.80
CA THR A 72 -14.90 6.50 -28.90
C THR A 72 -15.65 7.80 -29.19
N TRP A 73 -15.24 8.92 -28.60
CA TRP A 73 -15.82 10.23 -28.90
C TRP A 73 -15.65 10.62 -30.38
N ILE A 74 -14.42 10.51 -30.91
CA ILE A 74 -14.12 10.79 -32.33
C ILE A 74 -14.93 9.86 -33.25
N LEU A 75 -15.02 8.57 -32.91
CA LEU A 75 -15.78 7.60 -33.70
C LEU A 75 -17.28 7.88 -33.66
N SER A 76 -17.81 8.32 -32.50
CA SER A 76 -19.21 8.69 -32.32
C SER A 76 -19.57 9.91 -33.17
N GLU A 77 -18.75 10.97 -33.12
CA GLU A 77 -18.98 12.19 -33.91
C GLU A 77 -18.93 11.89 -35.42
N LYS A 78 -17.95 11.07 -35.86
CA LYS A 78 -17.87 10.60 -37.25
C LYS A 78 -19.09 9.77 -37.66
N LYS A 79 -19.65 8.96 -36.75
CA LYS A 79 -20.84 8.16 -37.01
C LYS A 79 -22.08 9.05 -37.13
N GLU A 80 -22.26 9.99 -36.21
CA GLU A 80 -23.37 10.93 -36.20
C GLU A 80 -23.40 11.80 -37.47
N LEU A 81 -22.24 12.33 -37.88
CA LEU A 81 -22.11 13.08 -39.14
C LEU A 81 -22.50 12.21 -40.34
N ARG A 82 -22.03 10.96 -40.42
CA ARG A 82 -22.38 10.06 -41.53
C ARG A 82 -23.87 9.71 -41.57
N GLU A 83 -24.53 9.58 -40.42
CA GLU A 83 -25.97 9.34 -40.36
C GLU A 83 -26.78 10.57 -40.80
N LYS A 84 -26.34 11.79 -40.46
CA LYS A 84 -27.00 13.04 -40.85
C LYS A 84 -26.89 13.38 -42.34
N TRP A 85 -25.88 12.86 -43.03
CA TRP A 85 -25.61 13.14 -44.46
C TRP A 85 -26.21 12.08 -45.40
N ARG A 86 -27.04 11.19 -44.86
CA ARG A 86 -27.75 10.15 -45.61
C ARG A 86 -29.23 10.52 -45.69
#